data_AF-A0A1S8C4L5-F1
#
_entry.id   AF-A0A1S8C4L5-F1
#
_cell.length_a   1.000
_cell.length_b   1.000
_cell.length_c   1.000
_cell.angle_alpha   90.00
_cell.angle_beta   90.00
_cell.angle_gamma   90.00
#
_symmetry.space_group_name_H-M   'P 1'
#
loop_
_entity.id
_entity.type
_entity.pdbx_description
1 polymer ?
#
loop_
_entity_poly.entity_id
_entity_poly.type
_entity_poly.pdbx_seq_one_letter_code
_entity_poly.pdbx_strand_id
1 'polypeptide(L)'
;MHDRPVTAPFTDPAVSRVALVRLRVGLGDLLCSAPALRRLREFRPDLQVTLITWPEMAPVAARYAGDVDELLPFPGADGIPERPPDPAGWAPFLAAAAERRFDLALQV
;
A
#
# COMPACT_ATOMS: atom_id res chain seq x y z
N MET A 1 -30.74 8.56 -6.80
CA MET A 1 -29.47 7.82 -6.93
C MET A 1 -28.41 8.87 -7.22
N HIS A 2 -27.70 9.35 -6.19
CA HIS A 2 -26.75 10.45 -6.34
C HIS A 2 -25.45 9.91 -6.95
N ASP A 3 -25.23 10.23 -8.22
CA ASP A 3 -23.97 10.08 -8.93
C ASP A 3 -22.98 11.08 -8.31
N ARG A 4 -22.25 10.66 -7.26
CA ARG A 4 -21.12 11.46 -6.76
C ARG A 4 -20.05 11.39 -7.84
N PRO A 5 -19.52 12.53 -8.33
CA PRO A 5 -18.40 12.47 -9.25
C PRO A 5 -17.29 11.66 -8.59
N VAL A 6 -16.79 10.64 -9.28
CA VAL A 6 -15.55 9.96 -8.91
C VAL A 6 -14.46 11.00 -9.07
N THR A 7 -14.18 11.74 -8.00
CA THR A 7 -13.02 12.62 -7.93
C THR A 7 -11.80 11.74 -8.05
N ALA A 8 -10.93 12.00 -9.03
CA ALA A 8 -9.66 11.29 -9.13
C ALA A 8 -8.85 11.59 -7.85
N PRO A 9 -8.70 10.64 -6.92
CA PRO A 9 -8.21 10.95 -5.57
C PRO A 9 -6.80 11.54 -5.57
N PHE A 10 -5.98 11.17 -6.56
CA PHE A 10 -4.62 11.70 -6.71
C PHE A 10 -4.55 13.14 -7.25
N THR A 11 -5.66 13.69 -7.75
CA THR A 11 -5.74 15.11 -8.13
C THR A 11 -6.06 16.02 -6.94
N ASP A 12 -6.50 15.46 -5.81
CA ASP A 12 -6.72 16.21 -4.58
C ASP A 12 -5.38 16.44 -3.87
N PRO A 13 -4.92 17.70 -3.70
CA PRO A 13 -3.68 17.99 -2.99
C PRO A 13 -3.77 17.66 -1.49
N ALA A 14 -4.96 17.47 -0.92
CA ALA A 14 -5.13 17.05 0.47
C ALA A 14 -4.73 15.59 0.70
N VAL A 15 -4.76 14.74 -0.34
CA VAL A 15 -4.28 13.36 -0.26
C VAL A 15 -2.76 13.40 -0.27
N SER A 16 -2.14 13.06 0.85
CA SER A 16 -0.68 13.08 1.05
C SER A 16 -0.10 11.73 1.49
N ARG A 17 -0.92 10.87 2.10
CA ARG A 17 -0.49 9.59 2.70
C ARG A 17 -1.34 8.45 2.17
N VAL A 18 -0.71 7.54 1.45
CA VAL A 18 -1.38 6.46 0.71
C VAL A 18 -0.91 5.11 1.22
N ALA A 19 -1.86 4.27 1.64
CA ALA A 19 -1.62 2.85 1.87
C ALA A 19 -1.85 2.10 0.54
N LEU A 20 -0.79 1.52 -0.02
CA LEU A 20 -0.88 0.63 -1.17
C LEU A 20 -0.96 -0.82 -0.69
N VAL A 21 -2.12 -1.46 -0.82
CA VAL A 21 -2.37 -2.82 -0.35
C VAL A 21 -2.19 -3.81 -1.48
N ARG A 22 -1.17 -4.68 -1.37
CA ARG A 22 -0.92 -5.77 -2.33
C ARG A 22 -0.60 -7.08 -1.63
N LEU A 23 -1.59 -7.96 -1.55
CA LEU A 23 -1.52 -9.20 -0.76
C LEU A 23 -1.40 -10.48 -1.60
N ARG A 24 -1.56 -10.42 -2.93
CA ARG A 24 -1.39 -11.60 -3.81
C ARG A 24 0.08 -12.01 -3.93
N VAL A 25 0.31 -13.32 -3.96
CA VAL A 25 1.65 -13.93 -4.06
C VAL A 25 2.19 -13.81 -5.48
N GLY A 26 3.34 -13.15 -5.60
CA GLY A 26 4.17 -13.21 -6.81
C GLY A 26 4.97 -11.95 -7.02
N LEU A 27 6.28 -12.10 -7.24
CA LEU A 27 7.14 -11.00 -7.70
C LEU A 27 6.54 -10.31 -8.95
N GLY A 28 5.96 -11.10 -9.87
CA GLY A 28 5.35 -10.60 -11.11
C GLY A 28 4.24 -9.58 -10.87
N ASP A 29 3.42 -9.81 -9.86
CA ASP A 29 2.27 -8.96 -9.52
C ASP A 29 2.71 -7.59 -8.98
N LEU A 30 3.75 -7.58 -8.14
CA LEU A 30 4.36 -6.35 -7.66
C LEU A 30 5.12 -5.62 -8.79
N LEU A 31 5.79 -6.39 -9.68
CA LEU A 31 6.44 -5.84 -10.89
C LEU A 31 5.44 -5.18 -11.84
N CYS A 32 4.24 -5.76 -12.02
CA CYS A 32 3.18 -5.17 -12.82
C CYS A 32 2.66 -3.84 -12.25
N SER A 33 2.81 -3.61 -10.95
CA SER A 33 2.43 -2.35 -10.31
C SER A 33 3.48 -1.23 -10.50
N ALA A 34 4.72 -1.60 -10.82
CA ALA A 34 5.83 -0.66 -10.92
C ALA A 34 5.62 0.51 -11.91
N PRO A 35 5.13 0.30 -13.15
CA PRO A 35 4.93 1.42 -14.08
C PRO A 35 3.91 2.43 -13.57
N ALA A 36 2.86 1.97 -12.89
CA ALA A 36 1.84 2.83 -12.31
C ALA A 36 2.41 3.66 -11.15
N LEU A 37 3.19 3.04 -10.27
CA LEU A 37 3.81 3.73 -9.14
C LEU A 37 4.83 4.79 -9.58
N ARG A 38 5.62 4.49 -10.62
CA ARG A 38 6.53 5.48 -11.22
C ARG A 38 5.80 6.70 -11.76
N ARG A 39 4.71 6.48 -12.50
CA ARG A 39 3.88 7.58 -13.01
C ARG A 39 3.21 8.37 -11.88
N LEU A 40 2.79 7.69 -10.83
CA LEU A 40 2.24 8.36 -9.64
C LEU A 40 3.30 9.24 -8.98
N ARG A 41 4.53 8.75 -8.81
CA ARG A 41 5.65 9.50 -8.25
C ARG A 41 6.02 10.71 -9.10
N GLU A 42 6.04 10.58 -10.42
CA GLU A 42 6.27 11.69 -11.35
C GLU A 42 5.19 12.78 -11.23
N PHE A 43 3.92 12.37 -11.08
CA PHE A 43 2.78 13.28 -11.00
C PHE A 43 2.60 13.93 -9.62
N ARG A 44 2.86 13.17 -8.56
CA ARG A 44 2.70 13.57 -7.15
C ARG A 44 3.93 13.18 -6.34
N PRO A 45 5.06 13.88 -6.52
CA PRO A 45 6.30 13.58 -5.80
C PRO A 45 6.19 13.77 -4.29
N ASP A 46 5.17 14.49 -3.84
CA ASP A 46 4.85 14.80 -2.44
C ASP A 46 4.15 13.65 -1.68
N LEU A 47 3.64 12.62 -2.37
CA LEU A 47 2.94 11.52 -1.71
C LEU A 47 3.89 10.68 -0.86
N GLN A 48 3.44 10.31 0.33
CA GLN A 48 4.02 9.25 1.13
C GLN A 48 3.27 7.95 0.86
N VAL A 49 3.93 7.00 0.21
CA VAL A 49 3.38 5.71 -0.20
C VAL A 49 3.92 4.62 0.72
N THR A 50 3.05 4.07 1.57
CA THR A 50 3.35 2.90 2.40
C THR A 50 2.78 1.65 1.71
N LEU A 51 3.64 0.73 1.33
CA LEU A 51 3.25 -0.59 0.82
C LEU A 51 2.86 -1.50 1.98
N ILE A 52 1.66 -2.07 1.92
CA ILE A 52 1.17 -3.11 2.82
C ILE A 52 1.21 -4.44 2.06
N THR A 53 2.14 -5.30 2.44
CA THR A 53 2.33 -6.62 1.84
C THR A 53 3.02 -7.57 2.82
N TRP A 54 3.38 -8.77 2.36
CA TRP A 54 4.05 -9.78 3.18
C TRP A 54 5.47 -9.34 3.61
N PRO A 55 5.90 -9.65 4.85
CA PRO A 55 7.25 -9.31 5.34
C PRO A 55 8.38 -9.76 4.42
N GLU A 56 8.24 -10.94 3.79
CA GLU A 56 9.22 -11.52 2.87
C GLU A 56 9.45 -10.71 1.59
N MET A 57 8.57 -9.75 1.27
CA MET A 57 8.72 -8.85 0.13
C MET A 57 9.62 -7.64 0.42
N ALA A 58 10.17 -7.48 1.63
CA ALA A 58 11.08 -6.38 1.97
C ALA A 58 12.23 -6.17 0.97
N PRO A 59 12.93 -7.22 0.46
CA PRO A 59 13.97 -7.05 -0.56
C PRO A 59 13.47 -6.55 -1.91
N VAL A 60 12.19 -6.79 -2.20
CA VAL A 60 11.53 -6.30 -3.42
C VAL A 60 11.10 -4.86 -3.22
N ALA A 61 10.44 -4.54 -2.09
CA ALA A 61 10.08 -3.18 -1.70
C ALA A 61 11.29 -2.24 -1.69
N ALA A 62 12.45 -2.70 -1.21
CA ALA A 62 13.70 -1.94 -1.23
C ALA A 62 14.16 -1.58 -2.66
N ARG A 63 13.88 -2.41 -3.67
CA ARG A 63 14.16 -2.07 -5.09
C ARG A 63 13.20 -1.02 -5.65
N TYR A 64 12.07 -0.82 -4.99
CA TYR A 64 11.07 0.21 -5.31
C TYR A 64 11.21 1.46 -4.43
N ALA A 65 12.32 1.65 -3.71
CA ALA A 65 12.48 2.78 -2.79
C ALA A 65 12.36 4.17 -3.43
N GLY A 66 12.41 4.30 -4.77
CA GLY A 66 12.12 5.55 -5.47
C GLY A 66 10.62 5.82 -5.67
N ASP A 67 9.79 4.78 -5.59
CA ASP A 67 8.36 4.81 -5.86
C ASP A 67 7.52 4.58 -4.59
N VAL A 68 8.04 3.78 -3.65
CA VAL A 68 7.44 3.42 -2.35
C VAL A 68 8.37 3.89 -1.24
N ASP A 69 7.82 4.61 -0.25
CA ASP A 69 8.60 5.20 0.83
C ASP A 69 8.79 4.23 2.01
N GLU A 70 7.85 3.31 2.21
CA GLU A 70 7.83 2.44 3.39
C GLU A 70 7.16 1.09 3.11
N LEU A 71 7.62 0.04 3.82
CA LEU A 71 6.90 -1.22 3.96
C LEU A 71 6.25 -1.31 5.35
N LEU A 72 4.93 -1.53 5.39
CA LEU A 72 4.22 -1.93 6.60
C LEU A 72 3.83 -3.42 6.47
N PRO A 73 4.51 -4.33 7.18
CA PRO A 73 4.31 -5.78 7.01
C PRO A 73 2.92 -6.22 7.46
N PHE A 74 2.20 -6.91 6.59
CA PHE A 74 0.87 -7.44 6.87
C PHE A 74 0.94 -8.73 7.71
N PRO A 75 0.19 -8.83 8.83
CA PRO A 75 0.23 -10.00 9.71
C PRO A 75 -0.60 -11.20 9.22
N GLY A 76 -1.32 -11.09 8.09
CA GLY A 76 -2.20 -12.17 7.60
C GLY A 76 -3.60 -12.14 8.21
N ALA A 77 -4.58 -12.76 7.54
CA ALA A 77 -5.96 -12.87 8.01
C ALA A 77 -6.56 -14.20 7.56
N ASP A 78 -7.53 -14.75 8.29
CA ASP A 78 -8.17 -16.03 7.94
C ASP A 78 -8.82 -16.02 6.54
N GLY A 79 -9.24 -14.84 6.05
CA GLY A 79 -9.80 -14.66 4.71
C GLY A 79 -8.77 -14.49 3.58
N ILE A 80 -7.48 -14.58 3.88
CA ILE A 80 -6.37 -14.32 2.95
C ILE A 80 -5.48 -15.57 2.92
N PRO A 81 -5.73 -16.50 1.97
CA PRO A 81 -5.20 -17.87 2.03
C PRO A 81 -3.70 -17.98 1.74
N GLU A 82 -3.03 -16.90 1.35
CA GLU A 82 -1.63 -16.90 0.93
C GLU A 82 -0.65 -17.35 2.03
N ARG A 83 -0.93 -16.99 3.29
CA ARG A 83 -0.10 -17.32 4.45
C ARG A 83 -0.95 -17.54 5.71
N PRO A 84 -0.49 -18.39 6.65
CA PRO A 84 -1.08 -18.46 7.98
C PRO A 84 -1.04 -17.08 8.66
N PRO A 85 -2.13 -16.63 9.29
CA PRO A 85 -2.12 -15.40 10.07
C PRO A 85 -1.18 -15.49 11.27
N ASP A 86 -0.59 -14.36 11.64
CA ASP A 86 0.03 -14.10 12.93
C ASP A 86 -0.94 -13.23 13.78
N PRO A 87 -1.73 -13.85 14.69
CA PRO A 87 -2.66 -13.11 15.53
C PRO A 87 -1.98 -12.06 16.42
N ALA A 88 -0.73 -12.30 16.84
CA ALA A 88 0.00 -11.39 17.72
C ALA A 88 0.47 -10.14 16.97
N GLY A 89 0.67 -10.22 15.65
CA GLY A 89 1.09 -9.12 14.79
C GLY A 89 0.01 -8.06 14.53
N TRP A 90 -1.27 -8.36 14.81
CA TRP A 90 -2.38 -7.43 14.50
C TRP A 90 -2.40 -6.16 15.34
N ALA A 91 -2.23 -6.28 16.65
CA ALA A 91 -2.21 -5.12 17.54
C ALA A 91 -1.12 -4.09 17.15
N PRO A 92 0.16 -4.47 16.97
CA PRO A 92 1.18 -3.52 16.53
C PRO A 92 0.96 -3.04 15.09
N PHE A 93 0.46 -3.88 14.18
CA PHE A 93 0.12 -3.46 12.81
C PHE A 93 -0.95 -2.37 12.79
N LEU A 94 -2.02 -2.51 13.57
CA LEU A 94 -3.10 -1.53 13.63
C LEU A 94 -2.66 -0.22 14.28
N ALA A 95 -1.86 -0.28 15.34
CA ALA A 95 -1.28 0.91 15.96
C ALA A 95 -0.40 1.68 14.95
N ALA A 96 0.47 0.96 14.25
CA ALA A 96 1.30 1.50 13.18
C ALA A 96 0.47 2.12 12.06
N ALA A 97 -0.55 1.43 11.56
CA ALA A 97 -1.43 1.95 10.52
C ALA A 97 -2.18 3.23 10.97
N ALA A 98 -2.66 3.27 12.22
CA ALA A 98 -3.36 4.41 12.78
C ALA A 98 -2.44 5.64 12.94
N GLU A 99 -1.20 5.46 13.39
CA GLU A 99 -0.20 6.53 13.52
C GLU A 99 0.12 7.21 12.18
N ARG A 100 0.08 6.44 11.08
CA ARG A 100 0.34 6.96 9.74
C ARG A 100 -0.76 7.87 9.22
N ARG A 101 -2.00 7.75 9.73
CA ARG A 101 -3.17 8.55 9.32
C ARG A 101 -3.32 8.62 7.79
N PHE A 102 -3.52 7.47 7.15
CA PHE A 102 -3.68 7.40 5.69
C PHE A 102 -4.89 8.22 5.22
N ASP A 103 -4.68 9.01 4.17
CA ASP A 103 -5.75 9.76 3.48
C ASP A 103 -6.47 8.87 2.47
N LEU A 104 -5.77 7.84 1.95
CA LEU A 104 -6.28 6.91 0.96
C LEU A 104 -5.69 5.51 1.18
N ALA A 105 -6.51 4.47 1.03
CA ALA A 105 -6.07 3.10 0.84
C ALA A 105 -6.40 2.65 -0.58
N LEU A 106 -5.39 2.19 -1.32
CA LEU A 106 -5.53 1.68 -2.68
C LEU A 106 -5.16 0.19 -2.69
N GLN A 107 -6.12 -0.65 -3.06
CA GLN A 107 -5.87 -2.06 -3.34
C GLN A 107 -5.64 -2.25 -4.83
N VAL A 108 -4.50 -2.84 -5.21
CA VAL A 108 -4.10 -3.09 -6.60
C VAL A 108 -3.97 -4.56 -6.90
#